data_AF-A0A5J4WWF2-F1
#
_entry.id   AF-A0A5J4WWF2-F1
#
_cell.length_a   1.000
_cell.length_b   1.000
_cell.length_c   1.000
_cell.angle_alpha   90.00
_cell.angle_beta   90.00
_cell.angle_gamma   90.00
#
_symmetry.space_group_name_H-M   'P 1'
#
loop_
_entity.id
_entity.type
_entity.pdbx_description
1 polymer ?
#
loop_
_entity_poly.entity_id
_entity_poly.type
_entity_poly.pdbx_seq_one_letter_code
_entity_poly.pdbx_strand_id
1 'polypeptide(L)'
;MGSNKAENRVFQLNKDLSGKYCSNKVCTSKYTWWSFIPKNLFEQFRHMSNIYFLLVMIINSLPGMEIYSMFTAIFPLAFILIVTAIKDAYEDIRRHITDYKTNSKPVRAIRLGKSTSFSTMKTSDVSVGDFIFMRKNQEIPCDFLLLYSSEDGGVSYVNTMNLDGETNLKIKRSSISTYQALNFQKLDHSYTPTEDYLDEMRGYKKKDKEKVLKKREKEQKNQKDEGKEKTAKELKKQQEEDAMFAPASWEEKILCHAEQNLSKSLCSWAGNVECEAPSRSLINFAGKLTLDNVYTQSSKQQQSPLITEVNQSKQIPDSSPLTQSQSIDTDNDEENKKKRLKRLDTVQPIPMDDSQLLLKGCFLKNTAYAVGVCVYTGKETKMQQNTQPPKSKMSHLEYRLNWIIGIFFLVNDVIVILHAILQTVLENKSGKQHPYLFLTEAPTNSNSFVAFLINAGGAFVLYSYIIPISLFVSIELARIFQMFFLENDIFLSEGDEDEEQKKDDELNKSNKELKNLKDKLEGAKNSELVKEQ
;
A
#
# COMPACT_ATOMS: atom_id res chain seq x y z
N MET A 1 20.79 18.74 -5.81
CA MET A 1 20.77 18.37 -4.38
C MET A 1 21.37 16.99 -4.25
N GLY A 2 22.30 16.83 -3.31
CA GLY A 2 23.40 15.87 -3.35
C GLY A 2 23.03 14.40 -3.57
N SER A 3 23.85 13.73 -4.38
CA SER A 3 24.04 12.28 -4.33
C SER A 3 24.61 11.93 -2.96
N ASN A 4 23.74 11.69 -1.98
CA ASN A 4 24.13 11.01 -0.76
C ASN A 4 24.57 9.60 -1.19
N LYS A 5 25.88 9.34 -1.09
CA LYS A 5 26.42 7.98 -1.13
C LYS A 5 25.59 7.18 -0.11
N ALA A 6 24.93 6.14 -0.58
CA ALA A 6 23.99 5.40 0.24
C ALA A 6 24.79 4.71 1.36
N GLU A 7 24.71 5.23 2.58
CA GLU A 7 25.46 4.71 3.72
C GLU A 7 24.85 3.39 4.19
N ASN A 8 25.71 2.43 4.52
CA ASN A 8 25.30 1.17 5.11
C ASN A 8 24.52 1.43 6.41
N ARG A 9 23.44 0.67 6.61
CA ARG A 9 22.54 0.82 7.75
C ARG A 9 23.04 -0.04 8.89
N VAL A 10 23.17 0.56 10.07
CA VAL A 10 23.47 -0.15 11.32
C VAL A 10 22.47 0.24 12.39
N PHE A 11 21.83 -0.75 13.00
CA PHE A 11 20.96 -0.54 14.15
C PHE A 11 21.10 -1.62 15.22
N GLN A 12 20.91 -1.19 16.46
CA GLN A 12 20.94 -2.04 17.64
C GLN A 12 19.58 -2.70 17.84
N LEU A 13 19.58 -4.00 18.08
CA LEU A 13 18.45 -4.72 18.67
C LEU A 13 18.29 -4.26 20.13
N ASN A 14 17.09 -4.36 20.71
CA ASN A 14 16.76 -3.88 22.06
C ASN A 14 16.76 -2.36 22.29
N LYS A 15 16.92 -1.53 21.26
CA LYS A 15 16.82 -0.07 21.38
C LYS A 15 15.59 0.45 20.67
N ASP A 16 14.91 1.43 21.26
CA ASP A 16 13.85 2.16 20.57
C ASP A 16 14.47 3.06 19.49
N LEU A 17 14.16 2.75 18.23
CA LEU A 17 14.65 3.46 17.04
C LEU A 17 13.56 4.34 16.43
N SER A 18 12.45 4.55 17.13
CA SER A 18 11.35 5.39 16.64
C SER A 18 11.83 6.80 16.29
N GLY A 19 11.46 7.26 15.08
CA GLY A 19 11.84 8.57 14.56
C GLY A 19 13.24 8.65 13.90
N LYS A 20 14.09 7.62 14.04
CA LYS A 20 15.41 7.59 13.35
C LYS A 20 15.29 7.25 11.87
N TYR A 21 14.34 6.39 11.51
CA TYR A 21 14.10 5.90 10.15
C TYR A 21 12.75 6.36 9.61
N CYS A 22 12.53 6.21 8.30
CA CYS A 22 11.28 6.64 7.69
C CYS A 22 10.08 5.81 8.17
N SER A 23 8.92 6.45 8.28
CA SER A 23 7.67 5.80 8.71
C SER A 23 7.21 4.75 7.69
N ASN A 24 6.61 3.65 8.16
CA ASN A 24 6.03 2.64 7.27
C ASN A 24 4.71 3.04 6.59
N LYS A 25 4.25 4.28 6.80
CA LYS A 25 3.04 4.81 6.18
C LYS A 25 3.19 4.93 4.66
N VAL A 26 2.28 4.29 3.93
CA VAL A 26 2.14 4.42 2.48
C VAL A 26 1.21 5.59 2.15
N CYS A 27 1.59 6.42 1.19
CA CYS A 27 0.78 7.54 0.69
C CYS A 27 0.88 7.56 -0.83
N THR A 28 -0.20 7.16 -1.49
CA THR A 28 -0.38 7.16 -2.95
C THR A 28 -1.22 8.34 -3.43
N SER A 29 -1.88 9.04 -2.51
CA SER A 29 -2.62 10.27 -2.83
C SER A 29 -1.69 11.36 -3.38
N LYS A 30 -2.22 12.14 -4.31
CA LYS A 30 -1.50 13.23 -4.95
C LYS A 30 -1.74 14.56 -4.24
N TYR A 31 -2.96 14.72 -3.73
CA TYR A 31 -3.39 15.94 -3.08
C TYR A 31 -3.54 15.73 -1.57
N THR A 32 -3.39 16.84 -0.86
CA THR A 32 -3.91 17.01 0.49
C THR A 32 -5.14 17.90 0.41
N TRP A 33 -6.00 17.90 1.43
CA TRP A 33 -7.20 18.76 1.45
C TRP A 33 -6.91 20.23 1.10
N TRP A 34 -5.80 20.79 1.59
CA TRP A 34 -5.39 22.17 1.32
C TRP A 34 -4.65 22.35 -0.01
N SER A 35 -3.87 21.34 -0.43
CA SER A 35 -3.11 21.43 -1.69
C SER A 35 -3.89 21.02 -2.92
N PHE A 36 -5.14 20.53 -2.75
CA PHE A 36 -6.01 20.13 -3.84
C PHE A 36 -6.26 21.28 -4.80
N ILE A 37 -6.88 22.38 -4.36
CA ILE A 37 -7.29 23.49 -5.24
C ILE A 37 -6.09 24.09 -6.00
N PRO A 38 -4.98 24.50 -5.35
CA PRO A 38 -3.88 25.16 -6.06
C PRO A 38 -3.16 24.23 -7.04
N LYS A 39 -2.92 22.97 -6.66
CA LYS A 39 -2.22 22.02 -7.53
C LYS A 39 -3.12 21.52 -8.66
N ASN A 40 -4.39 21.24 -8.37
CA ASN A 40 -5.35 20.79 -9.37
C ASN A 40 -5.58 21.88 -10.42
N LEU A 41 -5.76 23.13 -9.99
CA LEU A 41 -5.91 24.25 -10.91
C LEU A 41 -4.65 24.48 -11.76
N PHE A 42 -3.46 24.43 -11.14
CA PHE A 42 -2.19 24.52 -11.88
C PHE A 42 -2.08 23.44 -12.95
N GLU A 43 -2.48 22.21 -12.65
CA GLU A 43 -2.45 21.11 -13.62
C GLU A 43 -3.48 21.27 -14.74
N GLN A 44 -4.69 21.72 -14.41
CA GLN A 44 -5.71 22.02 -15.42
C GLN A 44 -5.23 23.14 -16.36
N PHE A 45 -4.52 24.16 -15.88
CA PHE A 45 -3.94 25.21 -16.74
C PHE A 45 -2.69 24.79 -17.52
N ARG A 46 -2.16 23.57 -17.34
CA ARG A 46 -1.16 23.02 -18.27
C ARG A 46 -1.76 22.63 -19.62
N HIS A 47 -3.09 22.57 -19.72
CA HIS A 47 -3.80 22.35 -20.96
C HIS A 47 -3.99 23.68 -21.71
N MET A 48 -3.56 23.73 -22.97
CA MET A 48 -3.59 24.96 -23.78
C MET A 48 -5.01 25.49 -24.01
N SER A 49 -6.02 24.61 -24.04
CA SER A 49 -7.43 25.00 -24.14
C SER A 49 -7.88 25.88 -22.97
N ASN A 50 -7.46 25.55 -21.75
CA ASN A 50 -7.84 26.29 -20.55
C ASN A 50 -7.16 27.66 -20.51
N ILE A 51 -5.91 27.74 -20.99
CA ILE A 51 -5.22 29.03 -21.18
C ILE A 51 -5.94 29.89 -22.22
N TYR A 52 -6.35 29.30 -23.34
CA TYR A 52 -7.08 30.00 -24.40
C TYR A 52 -8.43 30.56 -23.90
N PHE A 53 -9.24 29.77 -23.21
CA PHE A 53 -10.51 30.25 -22.65
C PHE A 53 -10.32 31.30 -21.57
N LEU A 54 -9.27 31.18 -20.76
CA LEU A 54 -8.90 32.22 -19.80
C LEU A 54 -8.56 33.54 -20.51
N LEU A 55 -7.83 33.47 -21.63
CA LEU A 55 -7.49 34.65 -22.42
C LEU A 55 -8.75 35.29 -23.03
N VAL A 56 -9.66 34.52 -23.63
CA VAL A 56 -10.95 35.02 -24.14
C VAL A 56 -11.75 35.69 -23.02
N MET A 57 -11.81 35.07 -21.83
CA MET A 57 -12.51 35.62 -20.67
C MET A 57 -11.89 36.92 -20.19
N ILE A 58 -10.55 37.01 -20.13
CA ILE A 58 -9.84 38.24 -19.72
C ILE A 58 -10.09 39.36 -20.72
N ILE A 59 -9.98 39.09 -22.03
CA ILE A 59 -10.22 40.11 -23.07
C ILE A 59 -11.69 40.56 -23.06
N ASN A 60 -12.66 39.64 -22.96
CA ASN A 60 -14.08 40.01 -22.85
C ASN A 60 -14.41 40.77 -21.55
N SER A 61 -13.55 40.72 -20.53
CA SER A 61 -13.72 41.49 -19.29
C SER A 61 -13.17 42.91 -19.37
N LEU A 62 -12.46 43.25 -20.45
CA LEU A 62 -11.93 44.60 -20.66
C LEU A 62 -13.04 45.51 -21.25
N PRO A 63 -13.24 46.72 -20.67
CA PRO A 63 -14.28 47.62 -21.13
C PRO A 63 -14.05 48.04 -22.59
N GLY A 64 -15.11 47.95 -23.40
CA GLY A 64 -15.07 48.25 -24.84
C GLY A 64 -14.62 47.10 -25.75
N MET A 65 -14.16 45.98 -25.18
CA MET A 65 -13.87 44.73 -25.93
C MET A 65 -14.92 43.64 -25.67
N GLU A 66 -15.88 43.92 -24.81
CA GLU A 66 -16.96 43.01 -24.42
C GLU A 66 -17.96 42.80 -25.55
N ILE A 67 -18.14 41.54 -25.95
CA ILE A 67 -19.13 41.13 -26.97
C ILE A 67 -20.20 40.27 -26.34
N TYR A 68 -19.80 39.45 -25.38
CA TYR A 68 -20.68 38.56 -24.65
C TYR A 68 -20.88 39.07 -23.24
N SER A 69 -22.01 38.68 -22.65
CA SER A 69 -22.20 38.84 -21.21
C SER A 69 -21.06 38.13 -20.45
N MET A 70 -20.64 38.69 -19.31
CA MET A 70 -19.62 38.10 -18.45
C MET A 70 -19.96 36.64 -18.07
N PHE A 71 -21.24 36.34 -17.86
CA PHE A 71 -21.70 34.98 -17.58
C PHE A 71 -21.41 34.02 -18.73
N THR A 72 -21.73 34.41 -19.98
CA THR A 72 -21.48 33.59 -21.18
C THR A 72 -19.98 33.31 -21.38
N ALA A 73 -19.11 34.28 -21.07
CA ALA A 73 -17.67 34.12 -21.21
C ALA A 73 -17.06 33.20 -20.14
N ILE A 74 -17.52 33.29 -18.89
CA ILE A 74 -16.98 32.50 -17.77
C ILE A 74 -17.48 31.06 -17.80
N PHE A 75 -18.73 30.85 -18.21
CA PHE A 75 -19.44 29.58 -18.03
C PHE A 75 -18.67 28.35 -18.55
N PRO A 76 -18.11 28.33 -19.78
CA PRO A 76 -17.49 27.12 -20.28
C PRO A 76 -16.18 26.76 -19.57
N LEU A 77 -15.34 27.76 -19.27
CA LEU A 77 -14.11 27.55 -18.51
C LEU A 77 -14.45 27.05 -17.09
N ALA A 78 -15.38 27.72 -16.40
CA ALA A 78 -15.81 27.33 -15.07
C ALA A 78 -16.38 25.90 -15.05
N PHE A 79 -17.21 25.55 -16.03
CA PHE A 79 -17.80 24.22 -16.15
C PHE A 79 -16.72 23.14 -16.29
N ILE A 80 -15.77 23.31 -17.20
CA ILE A 80 -14.67 22.35 -17.41
C ILE A 80 -13.84 22.21 -16.13
N LEU A 81 -13.40 23.33 -15.55
CA LEU A 81 -12.54 23.29 -14.35
C LEU A 81 -13.24 22.60 -13.18
N ILE A 82 -14.55 22.86 -12.98
CA ILE A 82 -15.34 22.24 -11.91
C ILE A 82 -15.53 20.74 -12.14
N VAL A 83 -15.96 20.33 -13.34
CA VAL A 83 -16.21 18.91 -13.64
C VAL A 83 -14.92 18.10 -13.52
N THR A 84 -13.80 18.60 -14.07
CA THR A 84 -12.49 17.95 -13.96
C THR A 84 -12.01 17.93 -12.51
N ALA A 85 -12.21 18.99 -11.73
CA ALA A 85 -11.85 19.02 -10.31
C ALA A 85 -12.66 18.00 -9.50
N ILE A 86 -13.98 17.89 -9.73
CA ILE A 86 -14.82 16.89 -9.03
C ILE A 86 -14.32 15.48 -9.33
N LYS A 87 -14.03 15.18 -10.60
CA LYS A 87 -13.51 13.89 -11.04
C LYS A 87 -12.15 13.57 -10.40
N ASP A 88 -11.21 14.51 -10.42
CA ASP A 88 -9.90 14.33 -9.79
C ASP A 88 -9.98 14.21 -8.26
N ALA A 89 -10.91 14.94 -7.62
CA ALA A 89 -11.18 14.82 -6.19
C ALA A 89 -11.72 13.44 -5.84
N TYR A 90 -12.67 12.92 -6.62
CA TYR A 90 -13.22 11.58 -6.43
C TYR A 90 -12.13 10.50 -6.51
N GLU A 91 -11.27 10.57 -7.54
CA GLU A 91 -10.15 9.66 -7.70
C GLU A 91 -9.16 9.74 -6.51
N ASP A 92 -8.81 10.95 -6.06
CA ASP A 92 -7.86 11.10 -4.95
C ASP A 92 -8.47 10.66 -3.61
N ILE A 93 -9.76 10.89 -3.36
CA ILE A 93 -10.48 10.38 -2.17
C ILE A 93 -10.42 8.85 -2.12
N ARG A 94 -10.64 8.16 -3.25
CA ARG A 94 -10.50 6.70 -3.31
C ARG A 94 -9.09 6.26 -2.95
N ARG A 95 -8.05 6.97 -3.40
CA ARG A 95 -6.65 6.70 -3.01
C ARG A 95 -6.44 6.87 -1.50
N HIS A 96 -6.96 7.94 -0.89
CA HIS A 96 -6.89 8.13 0.57
C HIS A 96 -7.56 6.99 1.34
N ILE A 97 -8.71 6.50 0.86
CA ILE A 97 -9.42 5.37 1.49
C ILE A 97 -8.57 4.09 1.40
N THR A 98 -8.02 3.79 0.23
CA THR A 98 -7.15 2.62 0.02
C THR A 98 -5.85 2.70 0.84
N ASP A 99 -5.23 3.88 0.90
CA ASP A 99 -4.07 4.14 1.74
C ASP A 99 -4.41 3.95 3.22
N TYR A 100 -5.56 4.44 3.68
CA TYR A 100 -6.01 4.26 5.06
C TYR A 100 -6.17 2.77 5.38
N LYS A 101 -6.90 2.01 4.53
CA LYS A 101 -7.10 0.57 4.70
C LYS A 101 -5.78 -0.19 4.79
N THR A 102 -4.83 0.12 3.92
CA THR A 102 -3.49 -0.52 3.90
C THR A 102 -2.69 -0.17 5.15
N ASN A 103 -2.69 1.10 5.55
CA ASN A 103 -1.94 1.58 6.72
C ASN A 103 -2.52 1.11 8.06
N SER A 104 -3.81 0.77 8.10
CA SER A 104 -4.52 0.32 9.30
C SER A 104 -4.55 -1.20 9.49
N LYS A 105 -4.02 -1.99 8.55
CA LYS A 105 -3.97 -3.47 8.68
C LYS A 105 -3.23 -3.86 9.99
N PRO A 106 -3.79 -4.79 10.80
CA PRO A 106 -3.17 -5.20 12.05
C PRO A 106 -1.95 -6.09 11.81
N VAL A 107 -0.89 -5.85 12.58
CA VAL A 107 0.37 -6.61 12.56
C VAL A 107 0.74 -6.98 14.00
N ARG A 108 1.15 -8.23 14.22
CA ARG A 108 1.69 -8.68 15.52
C ARG A 108 3.18 -8.38 15.55
N ALA A 109 3.60 -7.51 16.46
CA ALA A 109 5.01 -7.16 16.60
C ALA A 109 5.43 -6.91 18.04
N ILE A 110 6.73 -7.04 18.30
CA ILE A 110 7.40 -6.67 19.54
C ILE A 110 8.33 -5.51 19.25
N ARG A 111 8.11 -4.40 19.96
CA ARG A 111 9.09 -3.32 20.06
C ARG A 111 9.86 -3.47 21.37
N LEU A 112 11.07 -3.98 21.25
CA LEU A 112 11.93 -4.24 22.40
C LEU A 112 12.21 -2.93 23.17
N GLY A 113 12.11 -3.00 24.49
CA GLY A 113 12.14 -1.84 25.39
C GLY A 113 10.78 -1.21 25.70
N LYS A 114 9.72 -1.50 24.93
CA LYS A 114 8.33 -1.06 25.23
C LYS A 114 7.39 -2.21 25.58
N SER A 115 7.55 -3.36 24.92
CA SER A 115 6.75 -4.55 25.18
C SER A 115 7.63 -5.80 25.26
N THR A 116 7.23 -6.75 26.09
CA THR A 116 7.86 -8.07 26.24
C THR A 116 7.05 -9.18 25.55
N SER A 117 5.89 -8.85 25.00
CA SER A 117 4.99 -9.77 24.29
C SER A 117 4.53 -9.17 22.96
N PHE A 118 4.16 -10.05 22.03
CA PHE A 118 3.63 -9.63 20.73
C PHE A 118 2.32 -8.85 20.91
N SER A 119 2.37 -7.55 20.65
CA SER A 119 1.20 -6.68 20.64
C SER A 119 0.69 -6.46 19.22
N THR A 120 -0.62 -6.24 19.09
CA THR A 120 -1.21 -5.81 17.81
C THR A 120 -0.97 -4.33 17.62
N MET A 121 -0.40 -3.95 16.48
CA MET A 121 -0.21 -2.55 16.06
C MET A 121 -0.60 -2.38 14.60
N LYS A 122 -0.78 -1.12 14.16
CA LYS A 122 -1.09 -0.86 12.75
C LYS A 122 0.16 -1.02 11.90
N THR A 123 -0.02 -1.44 10.65
CA THR A 123 1.07 -1.55 9.66
C THR A 123 1.89 -0.26 9.54
N SER A 124 1.23 0.91 9.59
CA SER A 124 1.89 2.22 9.53
C SER A 124 2.78 2.56 10.73
N ASP A 125 2.56 1.93 11.88
CA ASP A 125 3.31 2.17 13.11
C ASP A 125 4.59 1.31 13.20
N VAL A 126 4.72 0.29 12.33
CA VAL A 126 5.88 -0.61 12.27
C VAL A 126 7.14 0.21 11.98
N SER A 127 8.18 -0.03 12.76
CA SER A 127 9.47 0.66 12.68
C SER A 127 10.61 -0.33 12.53
N VAL A 128 11.74 0.16 12.01
CA VAL A 128 12.98 -0.62 11.89
C VAL A 128 13.40 -1.13 13.27
N GLY A 129 13.75 -2.42 13.35
CA GLY A 129 14.11 -3.11 14.58
C GLY A 129 12.96 -3.78 15.32
N ASP A 130 11.71 -3.57 14.90
CA ASP A 130 10.58 -4.31 15.44
C ASP A 130 10.66 -5.79 15.00
N PHE A 131 10.38 -6.70 15.93
CA PHE A 131 10.22 -8.12 15.62
C PHE A 131 8.79 -8.39 15.21
N ILE A 132 8.59 -8.98 14.05
CA ILE A 132 7.27 -9.20 13.46
C ILE A 132 6.97 -10.69 13.49
N PHE A 133 5.76 -11.04 13.93
CA PHE A 133 5.20 -12.38 13.85
C PHE A 133 4.18 -12.42 12.73
N MET A 134 4.49 -13.19 11.70
CA MET A 134 3.66 -13.38 10.52
C MET A 134 2.95 -14.72 10.61
N ARG A 135 1.63 -14.73 10.41
CA ARG A 135 0.83 -15.97 10.29
C ARG A 135 0.66 -16.37 8.83
N LYS A 136 0.31 -17.62 8.60
CA LYS A 136 -0.09 -18.12 7.27
C LYS A 136 -1.12 -17.21 6.61
N ASN A 137 -0.98 -16.98 5.31
CA ASN A 137 -1.83 -16.13 4.48
C ASN A 137 -1.84 -14.63 4.83
N GLN A 138 -0.93 -14.14 5.68
CA GLN A 138 -0.80 -12.71 5.92
C GLN A 138 0.16 -12.04 4.92
N GLU A 139 -0.16 -10.79 4.59
CA GLU A 139 0.67 -9.92 3.76
C GLU A 139 1.83 -9.34 4.58
N ILE A 140 3.04 -9.41 4.04
CA ILE A 140 4.25 -8.92 4.69
C ILE A 140 4.24 -7.37 4.74
N PRO A 141 4.31 -6.74 5.92
CA PRO A 141 4.05 -5.31 6.10
C PRO A 141 5.25 -4.38 5.78
N CYS A 142 6.47 -4.89 5.90
CA CYS A 142 7.73 -4.19 5.67
C CYS A 142 8.78 -5.21 5.18
N ASP A 143 9.95 -4.73 4.73
CA ASP A 143 11.03 -5.66 4.40
C ASP A 143 11.71 -6.10 5.71
N PHE A 144 11.66 -7.40 6.00
CA PHE A 144 12.20 -7.93 7.25
C PHE A 144 13.04 -9.19 7.02
N LEU A 145 14.02 -9.40 7.90
CA LEU A 145 14.89 -10.57 7.87
C LEU A 145 14.26 -11.74 8.62
N LEU A 146 14.11 -12.86 7.94
CA LEU A 146 13.58 -14.11 8.49
C LEU A 146 14.58 -14.70 9.49
N LEU A 147 14.16 -14.77 10.75
CA LEU A 147 14.95 -15.31 11.86
C LEU A 147 14.54 -16.75 12.19
N TYR A 148 13.24 -17.05 12.08
CA TYR A 148 12.68 -18.38 12.36
C TYR A 148 11.43 -18.62 11.51
N SER A 149 11.19 -19.88 11.17
CA SER A 149 9.98 -20.35 10.51
C SER A 149 9.46 -21.60 11.22
N SER A 150 8.14 -21.81 11.21
CA SER A 150 7.51 -23.00 11.77
C SER A 150 7.91 -24.30 11.08
N GLU A 151 8.27 -24.23 9.79
CA GLU A 151 8.66 -25.40 9.02
C GLU A 151 10.09 -25.86 9.37
N ASP A 152 10.35 -27.14 9.13
CA ASP A 152 11.63 -27.75 9.44
C ASP A 152 12.77 -27.12 8.64
N GLY A 153 13.91 -26.93 9.32
CA GLY A 153 15.09 -26.31 8.73
C GLY A 153 14.94 -24.80 8.45
N GLY A 154 13.93 -24.14 9.04
CA GLY A 154 13.76 -22.69 8.95
C GLY A 154 13.29 -22.20 7.58
N VAL A 155 12.63 -23.06 6.81
CA VAL A 155 12.11 -22.75 5.47
C VAL A 155 10.77 -22.04 5.58
N SER A 156 10.53 -21.05 4.73
CA SER A 156 9.24 -20.40 4.56
C SER A 156 8.90 -20.28 3.07
N TYR A 157 7.62 -20.33 2.74
CA TYR A 157 7.16 -20.16 1.36
C TYR A 157 6.44 -18.83 1.21
N VAL A 158 6.78 -18.12 0.13
CA VAL A 158 6.37 -16.74 -0.08
C VAL A 158 5.80 -16.62 -1.47
N ASN A 159 4.57 -16.13 -1.56
CA ASN A 159 3.98 -15.77 -2.84
C ASN A 159 4.40 -14.33 -3.19
N THR A 160 5.00 -14.15 -4.36
CA THR A 160 5.52 -12.87 -4.87
C THR A 160 4.71 -12.28 -6.02
N MET A 161 3.51 -12.80 -6.29
CA MET A 161 2.64 -12.36 -7.40
C MET A 161 2.45 -10.84 -7.44
N ASN A 162 2.42 -10.17 -6.28
CA ASN A 162 2.28 -8.72 -6.18
C ASN A 162 3.53 -7.90 -6.57
N LEU A 163 4.71 -8.52 -6.68
CA LEU A 163 5.96 -7.84 -7.04
C LEU A 163 6.39 -8.12 -8.47
N ASP A 164 6.37 -9.39 -8.89
CA ASP A 164 6.89 -9.84 -10.18
C ASP A 164 5.87 -10.61 -11.04
N GLY A 165 4.65 -10.84 -10.53
CA GLY A 165 3.62 -11.59 -11.23
C GLY A 165 3.87 -13.10 -11.27
N GLU A 166 4.89 -13.61 -10.58
CA GLU A 166 5.14 -15.05 -10.51
C GLU A 166 4.09 -15.73 -9.59
N THR A 167 3.48 -16.81 -10.08
CA THR A 167 2.49 -17.59 -9.33
C THR A 167 3.14 -18.65 -8.44
N ASN A 168 4.38 -19.02 -8.75
CA ASN A 168 5.13 -20.01 -7.99
C ASN A 168 5.54 -19.47 -6.62
N LEU A 169 5.48 -20.34 -5.61
CA LEU A 169 5.95 -20.00 -4.28
C LEU A 169 7.48 -19.96 -4.26
N LYS A 170 8.04 -18.84 -3.81
CA LYS A 170 9.49 -18.70 -3.58
C LYS A 170 9.85 -19.23 -2.21
N ILE A 171 10.94 -19.98 -2.15
CA ILE A 171 11.50 -20.53 -0.92
C ILE A 171 12.43 -19.49 -0.30
N LYS A 172 12.21 -19.16 0.97
CA LYS A 172 13.08 -18.31 1.79
C LYS A 172 13.50 -19.10 3.03
N ARG A 173 14.72 -18.93 3.52
CA ARG A 173 15.28 -19.77 4.60
C ARG A 173 15.95 -18.90 5.66
N SER A 174 15.62 -19.11 6.93
CA SER A 174 16.31 -18.42 8.04
C SER A 174 17.75 -18.92 8.20
N SER A 175 18.60 -18.11 8.85
CA SER A 175 19.92 -18.60 9.25
C SER A 175 19.81 -19.80 10.19
N ILE A 176 20.71 -20.78 10.03
CA ILE A 176 20.75 -21.97 10.88
C ILE A 176 20.96 -21.58 12.34
N SER A 177 21.81 -20.59 12.61
CA SER A 177 22.11 -20.12 13.95
C SER A 177 20.90 -19.45 14.62
N THR A 178 20.15 -18.62 13.89
CA THR A 178 18.95 -17.97 14.42
C THR A 178 17.81 -18.97 14.59
N TYR A 179 17.67 -19.90 13.64
CA TYR A 179 16.69 -20.98 13.71
C TYR A 179 16.93 -21.82 14.95
N GLN A 180 18.14 -22.34 15.15
CA GLN A 180 18.47 -23.16 16.31
C GLN A 180 18.25 -22.40 17.62
N ALA A 181 18.71 -21.14 17.72
CA ALA A 181 18.53 -20.31 18.91
C ALA A 181 17.05 -20.11 19.31
N LEU A 182 16.15 -20.02 18.34
CA LEU A 182 14.71 -19.93 18.59
C LEU A 182 14.03 -21.30 18.71
N ASN A 183 14.61 -22.34 18.09
CA ASN A 183 14.09 -23.72 18.08
C ASN A 183 14.45 -24.51 19.34
N PHE A 184 15.49 -24.15 20.10
CA PHE A 184 15.88 -24.83 21.35
C PHE A 184 14.79 -24.77 22.45
N GLN A 185 13.72 -23.99 22.26
CA GLN A 185 12.52 -23.99 23.12
C GLN A 185 11.37 -24.86 22.58
N LYS A 186 11.56 -25.62 21.50
CA LYS A 186 10.60 -26.62 20.99
C LYS A 186 10.56 -27.92 21.82
N LEU A 187 11.30 -27.99 22.93
CA LEU A 187 11.29 -29.12 23.86
C LEU A 187 10.10 -29.05 24.82
N ASP A 188 8.96 -29.52 24.32
CA ASP A 188 8.14 -30.52 25.04
C ASP A 188 7.35 -31.33 23.99
N HIS A 189 8.02 -32.31 23.39
CA HIS A 189 7.34 -33.37 22.64
C HIS A 189 6.66 -34.34 23.62
N SER A 190 5.57 -33.88 24.24
CA SER A 190 4.51 -34.74 24.76
C SER A 190 3.16 -34.03 24.68
N TYR A 191 2.74 -33.73 23.45
CA TYR A 191 1.33 -33.44 23.16
C TYR A 191 0.88 -34.33 22.01
N THR A 192 0.99 -35.65 22.20
CA THR A 192 0.02 -36.56 21.61
C THR A 192 -1.25 -36.42 22.44
N PRO A 193 -2.40 -36.00 21.86
CA PRO A 193 -3.64 -35.95 22.62
C PRO A 193 -3.96 -37.39 23.08
N THR A 194 -4.13 -37.61 24.37
CA THR A 194 -4.66 -38.88 24.88
C THR A 194 -6.06 -39.11 24.32
N GLU A 195 -6.41 -40.36 24.02
CA GLU A 195 -7.72 -40.75 23.45
C GLU A 195 -8.91 -40.21 24.29
N ASP A 196 -8.73 -40.09 25.61
CA ASP A 196 -9.68 -39.45 26.54
C ASP A 196 -9.98 -37.98 26.22
N TYR A 197 -9.00 -37.22 25.72
CA TYR A 197 -9.16 -35.80 25.36
C TYR A 197 -9.93 -35.64 24.03
N LEU A 198 -9.80 -36.61 23.12
CA LEU A 198 -10.55 -36.63 21.85
C LEU A 198 -12.03 -36.97 22.07
N ASP A 199 -12.35 -37.79 23.07
CA ASP A 199 -13.73 -38.08 23.46
C ASP A 199 -14.37 -36.92 24.25
N GLU A 200 -13.60 -36.22 25.09
CA GLU A 200 -14.05 -34.98 25.72
C GLU A 200 -14.38 -33.88 24.67
N MET A 201 -13.58 -33.79 23.61
CA MET A 201 -13.78 -32.86 22.48
C MET A 201 -15.00 -33.20 21.60
N ARG A 202 -15.34 -34.48 21.44
CA ARG A 202 -16.60 -34.90 20.79
C ARG A 202 -17.82 -34.51 21.65
N GLY A 203 -17.69 -34.61 22.97
CA GLY A 203 -18.68 -34.12 23.93
C GLY A 203 -18.83 -32.58 23.93
N TYR A 204 -17.71 -31.86 23.81
CA TYR A 204 -17.66 -30.39 23.82
C TYR A 204 -18.30 -29.77 22.57
N LYS A 205 -18.02 -30.31 21.37
CA LYS A 205 -18.64 -29.87 20.11
C LYS A 205 -20.17 -29.97 20.13
N LYS A 206 -20.75 -30.89 20.91
CA LYS A 206 -22.20 -31.07 21.02
C LYS A 206 -22.83 -30.03 21.95
N LYS A 207 -22.20 -29.75 23.10
CA LYS A 207 -22.73 -28.80 24.11
C LYS A 207 -22.64 -27.33 23.66
N ASP A 208 -21.59 -26.94 22.95
CA ASP A 208 -21.45 -25.56 22.47
C ASP A 208 -22.36 -25.26 21.28
N LYS A 209 -22.60 -26.24 20.40
CA LYS A 209 -23.58 -26.08 19.31
C LYS A 209 -24.99 -25.83 19.85
N GLU A 210 -25.36 -26.48 20.96
CA GLU A 210 -26.64 -26.28 21.65
C GLU A 210 -26.73 -24.93 22.40
N LYS A 211 -25.64 -24.50 23.05
CA LYS A 211 -25.58 -23.19 23.72
C LYS A 211 -25.64 -22.03 22.72
N VAL A 212 -24.97 -22.16 21.57
CA VAL A 212 -24.99 -21.15 20.50
C VAL A 212 -26.36 -21.09 19.83
N LEU A 213 -27.06 -22.22 19.64
CA LEU A 213 -28.43 -22.23 19.14
C LEU A 213 -29.40 -21.49 20.09
N LYS A 214 -29.32 -21.79 21.40
CA LYS A 214 -30.17 -21.15 22.43
C LYS A 214 -29.88 -19.66 22.61
N LYS A 215 -28.62 -19.24 22.41
CA LYS A 215 -28.24 -17.82 22.45
C LYS A 215 -28.78 -17.06 21.23
N ARG A 216 -28.70 -17.67 20.03
CA ARG A 216 -29.27 -17.11 18.79
C ARG A 216 -30.80 -17.00 18.84
N GLU A 217 -31.49 -17.96 19.46
CA GLU A 217 -32.95 -17.89 19.67
C GLU A 217 -33.37 -16.78 20.64
N LYS A 218 -32.56 -16.50 21.68
CA LYS A 218 -32.78 -15.37 22.59
C LYS A 218 -32.48 -14.01 21.95
N GLU A 219 -31.42 -13.93 21.15
CA GLU A 219 -31.06 -12.69 20.43
C GLU A 219 -32.07 -12.34 19.34
N GLN A 220 -32.66 -13.34 18.65
CA GLN A 220 -33.76 -13.13 17.70
C GLN A 220 -35.07 -12.69 18.37
N LYS A 221 -35.32 -13.10 19.62
CA LYS A 221 -36.45 -12.59 20.42
C LYS A 221 -36.21 -11.15 20.87
N ASN A 222 -35.01 -10.83 21.35
CA ASN A 222 -34.69 -9.48 21.85
C ASN A 222 -34.57 -8.41 20.73
N GLN A 223 -34.28 -8.80 19.48
CA GLN A 223 -34.25 -7.88 18.33
C GLN A 223 -35.65 -7.43 17.86
N LYS A 224 -36.74 -8.05 18.31
CA LYS A 224 -38.10 -7.58 18.03
C LYS A 224 -38.55 -6.43 18.94
N ASP A 225 -37.87 -6.20 20.07
CA ASP A 225 -38.42 -5.35 21.14
C ASP A 225 -37.69 -4.02 21.38
N GLU A 226 -36.49 -3.77 20.83
CA GLU A 226 -35.78 -2.52 21.09
C GLU A 226 -35.24 -1.85 19.84
N GLY A 227 -36.00 -0.88 19.32
CA GLY A 227 -35.49 0.14 18.42
C GLY A 227 -34.63 1.14 19.19
N LYS A 228 -33.31 1.14 18.96
CA LYS A 228 -32.43 2.29 19.16
C LYS A 228 -31.20 2.21 18.26
N GLU A 229 -31.09 3.24 17.44
CA GLU A 229 -30.07 3.46 16.43
C GLU A 229 -28.86 4.18 17.06
N LYS A 230 -27.64 3.81 16.60
CA LYS A 230 -26.30 4.30 16.99
C LYS A 230 -25.67 3.64 18.22
N THR A 231 -25.03 2.48 18.01
CA THR A 231 -23.56 2.23 18.11
C THR A 231 -23.27 0.84 17.48
N ALA A 232 -24.04 0.45 16.46
CA ALA A 232 -23.95 -0.89 15.88
C ALA A 232 -22.77 -1.04 14.90
N LYS A 233 -22.33 0.07 14.28
CA LYS A 233 -21.18 0.07 13.34
C LYS A 233 -19.84 0.03 14.06
N GLU A 234 -19.68 0.75 15.16
CA GLU A 234 -18.45 0.71 15.97
C GLU A 234 -18.33 -0.59 16.75
N LEU A 235 -19.43 -1.08 17.36
CA LEU A 235 -19.42 -2.42 17.94
C LEU A 235 -19.25 -3.51 16.88
N LYS A 236 -19.83 -3.41 15.67
CA LYS A 236 -19.55 -4.38 14.59
C LYS A 236 -18.11 -4.35 14.16
N LYS A 237 -17.50 -3.18 14.02
CA LYS A 237 -16.10 -3.07 13.60
C LYS A 237 -15.15 -3.65 14.65
N GLN A 238 -15.41 -3.36 15.92
CA GLN A 238 -14.63 -3.93 17.02
C GLN A 238 -14.92 -5.43 17.20
N GLN A 239 -16.16 -5.86 17.01
CA GLN A 239 -16.54 -7.28 16.97
C GLN A 239 -16.03 -8.01 15.73
N GLU A 240 -15.83 -7.36 14.58
CA GLU A 240 -15.21 -7.95 13.37
C GLU A 240 -13.69 -8.04 13.52
N GLU A 241 -13.06 -7.01 14.11
CA GLU A 241 -11.65 -7.02 14.50
C GLU A 241 -11.38 -8.10 15.56
N ASP A 242 -12.26 -8.25 16.55
CA ASP A 242 -12.19 -9.29 17.58
C ASP A 242 -12.69 -10.67 17.07
N ALA A 243 -13.60 -10.74 16.10
CA ALA A 243 -14.08 -12.00 15.49
C ALA A 243 -13.15 -12.56 14.42
N MET A 244 -12.32 -11.72 13.78
CA MET A 244 -11.16 -12.19 13.02
C MET A 244 -10.21 -13.02 13.90
N PHE A 245 -10.31 -12.88 15.23
CA PHE A 245 -9.49 -13.55 16.23
C PHE A 245 -10.33 -14.12 17.41
N ALA A 246 -11.60 -14.51 17.17
CA ALA A 246 -12.48 -15.10 18.18
C ALA A 246 -12.07 -16.54 18.54
N PRO A 247 -12.26 -16.99 19.80
CA PRO A 247 -11.52 -18.10 20.39
C PRO A 247 -12.00 -19.45 19.87
N ALA A 248 -11.19 -20.50 19.86
CA ALA A 248 -9.84 -20.62 19.33
C ALA A 248 -9.90 -21.99 18.66
N SER A 249 -9.71 -22.06 17.34
CA SER A 249 -9.35 -23.35 16.76
C SER A 249 -8.10 -23.85 17.50
N TRP A 250 -7.90 -25.16 17.56
CA TRP A 250 -6.69 -25.73 18.16
C TRP A 250 -5.41 -25.09 17.57
N GLU A 251 -5.45 -24.65 16.32
CA GLU A 251 -4.39 -23.89 15.63
C GLU A 251 -4.11 -22.55 16.30
N GLU A 252 -5.13 -21.80 16.72
CA GLU A 252 -4.95 -20.49 17.33
C GLU A 252 -4.35 -20.59 18.75
N LYS A 253 -4.66 -21.66 19.49
CA LYS A 253 -3.99 -21.94 20.78
C LYS A 253 -2.51 -22.27 20.58
N ILE A 254 -2.17 -23.05 19.54
CA ILE A 254 -0.78 -23.36 19.19
C ILE A 254 -0.03 -22.08 18.79
N LEU A 255 -0.64 -21.21 17.99
CA LEU A 255 -0.04 -19.94 17.59
C LEU A 255 0.19 -19.01 18.79
N CYS A 256 -0.77 -18.92 19.72
CA CYS A 256 -0.61 -18.12 20.94
C CYS A 256 0.53 -18.65 21.83
N HIS A 257 0.64 -19.98 21.98
CA HIS A 257 1.74 -20.59 22.72
C HIS A 257 3.11 -20.33 22.04
N ALA A 258 3.17 -20.46 20.71
CA ALA A 258 4.36 -20.15 19.93
C ALA A 258 4.77 -18.68 20.09
N GLU A 259 3.82 -17.73 20.01
CA GLU A 259 4.06 -16.30 20.24
C GLU A 259 4.67 -16.05 21.62
N GLN A 260 4.16 -16.70 22.68
CA GLN A 260 4.67 -16.53 24.06
C GLN A 260 6.08 -17.09 24.26
N ASN A 261 6.39 -18.25 23.69
CA ASN A 261 7.73 -18.83 23.80
C ASN A 261 8.75 -18.00 23.02
N LEU A 262 8.41 -17.65 21.78
CA LEU A 262 9.23 -16.80 20.94
C LEU A 262 9.46 -15.42 21.57
N SER A 263 8.43 -14.80 22.16
CA SER A 263 8.59 -13.47 22.77
C SER A 263 9.61 -13.48 23.92
N LYS A 264 9.60 -14.53 24.76
CA LYS A 264 10.59 -14.70 25.84
C LYS A 264 12.01 -14.80 25.30
N SER A 265 12.22 -15.57 24.23
CA SER A 265 13.54 -15.72 23.61
C SER A 265 14.00 -14.42 22.95
N LEU A 266 13.16 -13.80 22.12
CA LEU A 266 13.49 -12.57 21.40
C LEU A 266 13.79 -11.40 22.34
N CYS A 267 13.14 -11.31 23.50
CA CYS A 267 13.43 -10.27 24.48
C CYS A 267 14.84 -10.36 25.08
N SER A 268 15.47 -11.54 25.03
CA SER A 268 16.85 -11.73 25.51
C SER A 268 17.92 -11.37 24.47
N TRP A 269 17.52 -11.15 23.22
CA TRP A 269 18.44 -10.92 22.11
C TRP A 269 18.93 -9.47 22.09
N ALA A 270 20.18 -9.25 22.48
CA ALA A 270 20.91 -8.00 22.27
C ALA A 270 21.92 -8.18 21.13
N GLY A 271 22.13 -7.12 20.34
CA GLY A 271 23.02 -7.21 19.19
C GLY A 271 22.88 -6.06 18.19
N ASN A 272 23.53 -6.19 17.04
CA ASN A 272 23.46 -5.25 15.93
C ASN A 272 23.05 -5.96 14.64
N VAL A 273 22.21 -5.28 13.87
CA VAL A 273 21.96 -5.61 12.46
C VAL A 273 22.68 -4.56 11.62
N GLU A 274 23.57 -5.01 10.75
CA GLU A 274 24.17 -4.17 9.70
C GLU A 274 23.70 -4.67 8.34
N CYS A 275 23.27 -3.78 7.47
CA CYS A 275 22.89 -4.12 6.10
C CYS A 275 23.33 -3.03 5.13
N GLU A 276 23.30 -3.38 3.84
CA GLU A 276 23.49 -2.40 2.77
C GLU A 276 22.47 -1.25 2.86
N ALA A 277 22.71 -0.18 2.11
CA ALA A 277 21.71 0.86 1.99
C ALA A 277 20.49 0.35 1.18
N PRO A 278 19.27 0.89 1.44
CA PRO A 278 18.07 0.55 0.69
C PRO A 278 18.28 0.61 -0.84
N SER A 279 18.14 -0.52 -1.52
CA SER A 279 18.42 -0.68 -2.95
C SER A 279 17.19 -1.13 -3.75
N ARG A 280 17.10 -0.70 -5.02
CA ARG A 280 15.97 -1.05 -5.91
C ARG A 280 15.99 -2.50 -6.37
N SER A 281 17.14 -3.19 -6.22
CA SER A 281 17.29 -4.58 -6.68
C SER A 281 16.48 -5.52 -5.81
N LEU A 282 15.49 -6.21 -6.40
CA LEU A 282 14.66 -7.17 -5.68
C LEU A 282 15.43 -8.41 -5.19
N ILE A 283 16.58 -8.72 -5.81
CA ILE A 283 17.28 -10.02 -5.67
C ILE A 283 18.59 -9.88 -4.88
N ASN A 284 19.14 -8.68 -4.78
CA ASN A 284 20.40 -8.45 -4.04
C ASN A 284 20.10 -7.92 -2.65
N PHE A 285 20.61 -8.58 -1.63
CA PHE A 285 20.64 -8.08 -0.26
C PHE A 285 21.87 -8.65 0.44
N ALA A 286 22.58 -7.80 1.17
CA ALA A 286 23.69 -8.20 2.00
C ALA A 286 23.58 -7.55 3.38
N GLY A 287 23.74 -8.34 4.43
CA GLY A 287 23.80 -7.87 5.80
C GLY A 287 24.54 -8.83 6.73
N LYS A 288 24.71 -8.41 7.97
CA LYS A 288 25.24 -9.24 9.06
C LYS A 288 24.44 -8.99 10.33
N LEU A 289 24.23 -10.04 11.09
CA LEU A 289 23.60 -10.01 12.40
C LEU A 289 24.63 -10.44 13.45
N THR A 290 24.94 -9.57 14.41
CA THR A 290 25.79 -9.89 15.56
C THR A 290 24.93 -9.96 16.81
N LEU A 291 24.91 -11.10 17.51
CA LEU A 291 24.13 -11.30 18.73
C LEU A 291 25.05 -11.51 19.93
N ASP A 292 24.89 -10.71 20.97
CA ASP A 292 25.81 -10.67 22.12
C ASP A 292 25.64 -11.88 23.06
N ASN A 293 24.43 -12.44 23.16
CA ASN A 293 24.05 -13.38 24.23
C ASN A 293 23.71 -14.81 23.78
N VAL A 294 23.78 -15.13 22.48
CA VAL A 294 23.25 -16.41 21.96
C VAL A 294 24.22 -17.59 22.07
N TYR A 295 25.53 -17.34 22.22
CA TYR A 295 26.55 -18.40 22.20
C TYR A 295 26.98 -18.94 23.58
N THR A 296 26.46 -18.42 24.69
CA THR A 296 26.93 -18.80 26.04
C THR A 296 26.39 -20.17 26.51
N GLN A 297 25.42 -20.76 25.82
CA GLN A 297 24.81 -22.04 26.24
C GLN A 297 25.38 -23.28 25.54
N SER A 298 25.95 -23.16 24.33
CA SER A 298 26.43 -24.32 23.56
C SER A 298 27.77 -24.88 24.04
N SER A 299 28.56 -24.10 24.78
CA SER A 299 29.94 -24.47 25.19
C SER A 299 30.04 -25.21 26.52
N LYS A 300 28.94 -25.41 27.26
CA LYS A 300 28.96 -26.08 28.58
C LYS A 300 28.67 -27.59 28.59
N GLN A 301 28.28 -28.20 27.47
CA GLN A 301 27.89 -29.63 27.44
C GLN A 301 28.78 -30.56 26.60
N GLN A 302 29.78 -30.05 25.87
CA GLN A 302 30.75 -30.89 25.17
C GLN A 302 32.05 -31.03 25.98
N GLN A 303 32.00 -31.65 27.15
CA GLN A 303 33.20 -32.22 27.78
C GLN A 303 32.80 -33.33 28.76
N SER A 304 32.75 -34.57 28.25
CA SER A 304 33.09 -35.80 28.98
C SER A 304 33.42 -36.92 27.97
N PRO A 305 34.37 -37.82 28.30
CA PRO A 305 35.17 -38.52 27.30
C PRO A 305 34.65 -39.93 27.00
N LEU A 306 34.80 -40.39 25.77
CA LEU A 306 34.75 -41.81 25.43
C LEU A 306 35.89 -42.14 24.48
N ILE A 307 36.91 -42.76 25.06
CA ILE A 307 37.93 -43.56 24.38
C ILE A 307 37.25 -44.87 23.98
N THR A 308 37.37 -45.28 22.72
CA THR A 308 37.65 -46.69 22.35
C THR A 308 38.26 -46.71 20.95
N GLU A 309 39.40 -47.37 20.86
CA GLU A 309 40.25 -47.60 19.69
C GLU A 309 39.55 -48.41 18.59
N VAL A 310 39.91 -48.16 17.32
CA VAL A 310 40.11 -49.21 16.31
C VAL A 310 41.31 -48.85 15.43
N ASN A 311 42.34 -49.69 15.52
CA ASN A 311 43.51 -49.73 14.65
C ASN A 311 43.14 -50.09 13.20
N GLN A 312 43.85 -49.52 12.21
CA GLN A 312 44.32 -50.25 11.02
C GLN A 312 45.40 -49.48 10.22
N SER A 313 46.65 -49.86 10.50
CA SER A 313 47.80 -50.14 9.62
C SER A 313 48.05 -49.42 8.25
N LYS A 314 49.36 -49.12 8.06
CA LYS A 314 50.24 -49.26 6.86
C LYS A 314 50.42 -48.04 5.93
N GLN A 315 51.56 -47.33 6.06
CA GLN A 315 52.80 -47.50 5.26
C GLN A 315 53.82 -46.35 5.53
N ILE A 316 55.11 -46.71 5.65
CA ILE A 316 56.36 -45.90 5.66
C ILE A 316 57.17 -46.46 4.44
N PRO A 317 58.10 -45.77 3.72
CA PRO A 317 59.14 -44.85 4.26
C PRO A 317 59.60 -43.66 3.39
N ASP A 318 60.24 -42.65 4.00
CA ASP A 318 61.71 -42.46 3.87
C ASP A 318 62.31 -41.32 4.73
N SER A 319 63.59 -41.56 5.07
CA SER A 319 64.58 -40.88 5.95
C SER A 319 64.85 -39.38 5.68
N SER A 320 65.38 -38.51 6.56
CA SER A 320 66.58 -38.55 7.44
C SER A 320 66.61 -37.32 8.41
N PRO A 321 67.52 -37.25 9.43
CA PRO A 321 67.29 -36.53 10.69
C PRO A 321 68.07 -35.23 10.88
N LEU A 322 67.64 -34.37 11.81
CA LEU A 322 68.53 -33.47 12.55
C LEU A 322 67.99 -33.15 13.95
N THR A 323 68.81 -33.53 14.93
CA THR A 323 68.70 -33.29 16.36
C THR A 323 68.82 -31.80 16.68
N GLN A 324 67.96 -31.27 17.54
CA GLN A 324 68.35 -30.27 18.55
C GLN A 324 67.32 -30.23 19.68
N SER A 325 67.79 -30.65 20.85
CA SER A 325 67.23 -30.37 22.16
C SER A 325 67.03 -28.88 22.38
N GLN A 326 65.93 -28.46 23.02
CA GLN A 326 65.95 -27.47 24.13
C GLN A 326 64.56 -27.19 24.73
N SER A 327 64.59 -27.13 26.07
CA SER A 327 63.73 -26.43 27.04
C SER A 327 62.21 -26.35 26.87
N ILE A 328 61.55 -26.88 27.90
CA ILE A 328 60.18 -26.58 28.32
C ILE A 328 60.14 -25.12 28.79
N ASP A 329 59.55 -24.22 28.01
CA ASP A 329 59.22 -22.85 28.43
C ASP A 329 57.75 -22.79 28.88
N THR A 330 57.54 -22.73 30.20
CA THR A 330 56.22 -22.68 30.85
C THR A 330 55.51 -21.31 30.77
N ASP A 331 56.07 -20.33 30.07
CA ASP A 331 55.52 -18.96 30.05
C ASP A 331 54.63 -18.64 28.84
N ASN A 332 54.61 -19.51 27.82
CA ASN A 332 53.79 -19.33 26.61
C ASN A 332 52.32 -19.76 26.77
N ASP A 333 51.99 -20.51 27.82
CA ASP A 333 50.64 -21.03 28.02
C ASP A 333 49.68 -19.97 28.56
N GLU A 334 50.12 -19.04 29.41
CA GLU A 334 49.25 -17.97 29.92
C GLU A 334 48.89 -16.93 28.84
N GLU A 335 49.84 -16.58 27.97
CA GLU A 335 49.59 -15.63 26.88
C GLU A 335 48.77 -16.27 25.75
N ASN A 336 49.01 -17.55 25.42
CA ASN A 336 48.14 -18.30 24.52
C ASN A 336 46.76 -18.57 25.11
N LYS A 337 46.64 -18.74 26.43
CA LYS A 337 45.36 -18.87 27.14
C LYS A 337 44.63 -17.54 27.19
N LYS A 338 45.31 -16.39 27.36
CA LYS A 338 44.74 -15.03 27.22
C LYS A 338 44.38 -14.69 25.78
N LYS A 339 45.16 -15.12 24.78
CA LYS A 339 44.85 -14.99 23.34
C LYS A 339 43.75 -15.96 22.87
N ARG A 340 43.57 -17.09 23.56
CA ARG A 340 42.42 -18.01 23.38
C ARG A 340 41.17 -17.49 24.09
N LEU A 341 41.29 -16.97 25.32
CA LEU A 341 40.19 -16.28 26.02
C LEU A 341 39.71 -15.07 25.22
N LYS A 342 40.63 -14.22 24.75
CA LYS A 342 40.30 -13.09 23.86
C LYS A 342 39.71 -13.52 22.52
N ARG A 343 39.99 -14.73 22.03
CA ARG A 343 39.38 -15.27 20.81
C ARG A 343 37.98 -15.85 21.07
N LEU A 344 37.73 -16.37 22.27
CA LEU A 344 36.42 -16.95 22.66
C LEU A 344 35.32 -15.88 22.82
N ASP A 345 35.67 -14.63 23.12
CA ASP A 345 34.69 -13.54 23.33
C ASP A 345 34.35 -12.77 22.03
N THR A 346 34.88 -13.18 20.87
CA THR A 346 34.55 -12.54 19.59
C THR A 346 33.22 -13.09 19.07
N VAL A 347 32.13 -12.35 19.27
CA VAL A 347 30.81 -12.62 18.68
C VAL A 347 30.96 -12.78 17.16
N GLN A 348 30.78 -14.00 16.64
CA GLN A 348 30.85 -14.26 15.21
C GLN A 348 29.63 -13.65 14.51
N PRO A 349 29.80 -12.79 13.49
CA PRO A 349 28.68 -12.23 12.74
C PRO A 349 28.01 -13.30 11.89
N ILE A 350 26.69 -13.40 11.98
CA ILE A 350 25.86 -14.26 11.13
C ILE A 350 25.63 -13.51 9.81
N PRO A 351 26.15 -14.00 8.66
CA PRO A 351 25.90 -13.36 7.38
C PRO A 351 24.43 -13.54 7.00
N MET A 352 23.84 -12.45 6.48
CA MET A 352 22.47 -12.44 6.00
C MET A 352 22.42 -12.08 4.52
N ASP A 353 21.68 -12.86 3.74
CA ASP A 353 21.58 -12.74 2.29
C ASP A 353 20.11 -12.56 1.85
N ASP A 354 19.87 -12.46 0.54
CA ASP A 354 18.51 -12.32 -0.01
C ASP A 354 17.60 -13.51 0.33
N SER A 355 18.16 -14.70 0.53
CA SER A 355 17.39 -15.90 0.88
C SER A 355 16.62 -15.75 2.20
N GLN A 356 17.05 -14.83 3.06
CA GLN A 356 16.45 -14.52 4.35
C GLN A 356 15.55 -13.28 4.31
N LEU A 357 15.59 -12.47 3.25
CA LEU A 357 14.80 -11.25 3.17
C LEU A 357 13.37 -11.54 2.69
N LEU A 358 12.39 -11.17 3.50
CA LEU A 358 10.97 -11.16 3.15
C LEU A 358 10.56 -9.75 2.75
N LEU A 359 10.01 -9.59 1.54
CA LEU A 359 9.67 -8.29 0.96
C LEU A 359 8.24 -7.87 1.28
N LYS A 360 8.03 -6.57 1.45
CA LYS A 360 6.70 -5.96 1.59
C LYS A 360 5.77 -6.40 0.44
N GLY A 361 4.52 -6.70 0.76
CA GLY A 361 3.44 -7.08 -0.17
C GLY A 361 3.48 -8.50 -0.71
N CYS A 362 4.52 -9.27 -0.37
CA CYS A 362 4.47 -10.72 -0.49
C CYS A 362 3.49 -11.32 0.51
N PHE A 363 2.98 -12.52 0.23
CA PHE A 363 2.16 -13.27 1.18
C PHE A 363 2.88 -14.50 1.71
N LEU A 364 2.83 -14.74 3.02
CA LEU A 364 3.31 -15.98 3.62
C LEU A 364 2.34 -17.11 3.26
N LYS A 365 2.81 -18.15 2.59
CA LYS A 365 2.02 -19.33 2.18
C LYS A 365 2.67 -20.59 2.71
N ASN A 366 1.90 -21.67 2.87
CA ASN A 366 2.40 -23.00 3.28
C ASN A 366 3.38 -23.01 4.46
N THR A 367 3.25 -22.03 5.36
CA THR A 367 4.06 -21.88 6.56
C THR A 367 3.12 -21.35 7.63
N ALA A 368 2.99 -22.09 8.74
CA ALA A 368 2.03 -21.74 9.79
C ALA A 368 2.33 -20.37 10.40
N TYR A 369 3.60 -20.12 10.72
CA TYR A 369 4.07 -18.81 11.17
C TYR A 369 5.57 -18.61 10.89
N ALA A 370 5.95 -17.35 10.77
CA ALA A 370 7.34 -16.93 10.58
C ALA A 370 7.64 -15.70 11.45
N VAL A 371 8.88 -15.59 11.91
CA VAL A 371 9.35 -14.49 12.74
C VAL A 371 10.55 -13.83 12.08
N GLY A 372 10.56 -12.51 12.09
CA GLY A 372 11.71 -11.76 11.60
C GLY A 372 11.83 -10.36 12.20
N VAL A 373 12.92 -9.68 11.85
CA VAL A 373 13.21 -8.30 12.30
C VAL A 373 13.10 -7.33 11.15
N CYS A 374 12.32 -6.25 11.32
CA CYS A 374 12.11 -5.25 10.28
C CYS A 374 13.39 -4.46 9.99
N VAL A 375 13.79 -4.39 8.72
CA VAL A 375 15.04 -3.74 8.27
C VAL A 375 14.76 -2.47 7.47
N TYR A 376 13.80 -2.53 6.54
CA TYR A 376 13.35 -1.37 5.77
C TYR A 376 11.86 -1.15 5.96
N THR A 377 11.48 0.12 6.11
CA THR A 377 10.10 0.56 6.27
C THR A 377 9.73 1.58 5.19
N GLY A 378 8.44 1.69 4.86
CA GLY A 378 7.91 2.82 4.09
C GLY A 378 8.56 3.00 2.73
N LYS A 379 9.17 4.17 2.51
CA LYS A 379 9.84 4.56 1.24
C LYS A 379 11.13 3.81 0.96
N GLU A 380 11.68 3.14 1.97
CA GLU A 380 12.93 2.40 1.86
C GLU A 380 12.72 0.94 1.48
N THR A 381 11.49 0.42 1.56
CA THR A 381 11.26 -0.96 1.12
C THR A 381 11.50 -1.10 -0.38
N LYS A 382 12.02 -2.25 -0.79
CA LYS A 382 12.37 -2.53 -2.19
C LYS A 382 11.17 -2.35 -3.12
N MET A 383 9.98 -2.75 -2.69
CA MET A 383 8.75 -2.49 -3.44
C MET A 383 8.53 -0.99 -3.64
N GLN A 384 8.56 -0.20 -2.57
CA GLN A 384 8.25 1.23 -2.63
C GLN A 384 9.30 2.03 -3.41
N GLN A 385 10.55 1.57 -3.42
CA GLN A 385 11.61 2.16 -4.24
C GLN A 385 11.43 1.91 -5.75
N ASN A 386 10.69 0.86 -6.12
CA ASN A 386 10.29 0.56 -7.49
C ASN A 386 8.95 1.21 -7.88
N THR A 387 8.18 1.69 -6.90
CA THR A 387 6.96 2.47 -7.14
C THR A 387 7.28 3.87 -7.61
N GLN A 388 6.73 4.27 -8.76
CA GLN A 388 6.84 5.66 -9.23
C GLN A 388 5.81 6.55 -8.53
N PRO A 389 6.17 7.81 -8.19
CA PRO A 389 5.18 8.76 -7.69
C PRO A 389 4.09 8.99 -8.75
N PRO A 390 2.83 9.25 -8.33
CA PRO A 390 1.74 9.47 -9.26
C PRO A 390 2.02 10.70 -10.14
N LYS A 391 2.38 10.46 -11.41
CA LYS A 391 2.59 11.52 -12.40
C LYS A 391 1.27 11.86 -13.09
N SER A 392 1.06 13.13 -13.42
CA SER A 392 0.04 13.52 -14.40
C SER A 392 0.47 13.01 -15.77
N LYS A 393 -0.30 12.09 -16.35
CA LYS A 393 -0.05 11.52 -17.68
C LYS A 393 -0.92 12.29 -18.68
N MET A 394 -0.30 12.86 -19.71
CA MET A 394 -1.05 13.43 -20.84
C MET A 394 -1.28 12.35 -21.89
N SER A 395 -2.49 12.27 -22.42
CA SER A 395 -2.77 11.35 -23.52
C SER A 395 -2.19 11.86 -24.84
N HIS A 396 -1.91 10.94 -25.78
CA HIS A 396 -1.46 11.33 -27.13
C HIS A 396 -2.51 12.19 -27.86
N LEU A 397 -3.79 11.95 -27.56
CA LEU A 397 -4.90 12.75 -28.06
C LEU A 397 -4.85 14.18 -27.53
N GLU A 398 -4.58 14.38 -26.23
CA GLU A 398 -4.37 15.74 -25.67
C GLU A 398 -3.20 16.45 -26.31
N TYR A 399 -2.10 15.76 -26.56
CA TYR A 399 -0.94 16.35 -27.24
C TYR A 399 -1.30 16.82 -28.65
N ARG A 400 -2.03 15.99 -29.42
CA ARG A 400 -2.53 16.37 -30.76
C ARG A 400 -3.51 17.53 -30.71
N LEU A 401 -4.42 17.54 -29.73
CA LEU A 401 -5.36 18.65 -29.54
C LEU A 401 -4.62 19.97 -29.27
N ASN A 402 -3.62 19.97 -28.39
CA ASN A 402 -2.83 21.18 -28.10
C ASN A 402 -2.15 21.75 -29.36
N TRP A 403 -1.67 20.89 -30.26
CA TRP A 403 -1.10 21.33 -31.54
C TRP A 403 -2.15 21.98 -32.46
N ILE A 404 -3.32 21.36 -32.58
CA ILE A 404 -4.44 21.89 -33.38
C ILE A 404 -4.91 23.25 -32.83
N ILE A 405 -4.99 23.41 -31.50
CA ILE A 405 -5.31 24.69 -30.86
C ILE A 405 -4.29 25.76 -31.25
N GLY A 406 -3.00 25.42 -31.22
CA GLY A 406 -1.95 26.35 -31.64
C GLY A 406 -2.12 26.83 -33.08
N ILE A 407 -2.51 25.94 -34.00
CA ILE A 407 -2.80 26.31 -35.41
C ILE A 407 -4.01 27.25 -35.48
N PHE A 408 -5.12 26.91 -34.83
CA PHE A 408 -6.32 27.75 -34.86
C PHE A 408 -6.10 29.11 -34.19
N PHE A 409 -5.32 29.15 -33.12
CA PHE A 409 -4.93 30.39 -32.46
C PHE A 409 -4.15 31.30 -33.41
N LEU A 410 -3.16 30.77 -34.14
CA LEU A 410 -2.43 31.54 -35.15
C LEU A 410 -3.32 32.04 -36.29
N VAL A 411 -4.24 31.20 -36.79
CA VAL A 411 -5.20 31.60 -37.83
C VAL A 411 -6.13 32.70 -37.31
N ASN A 412 -6.62 32.57 -36.07
CA ASN A 412 -7.46 33.57 -35.42
C ASN A 412 -6.73 34.90 -35.29
N ASP A 413 -5.48 34.91 -34.81
CA ASP A 413 -4.68 36.13 -34.66
C ASP A 413 -4.50 36.86 -36.01
N VAL A 414 -4.28 36.13 -37.10
CA VAL A 414 -4.20 36.71 -38.45
C VAL A 414 -5.52 37.38 -38.86
N ILE A 415 -6.65 36.70 -38.65
CA ILE A 415 -7.98 37.24 -38.97
C ILE A 415 -8.27 38.50 -38.14
N VAL A 416 -7.94 38.46 -36.85
CA VAL A 416 -8.11 39.58 -35.92
C VAL A 416 -7.30 40.80 -36.34
N ILE A 417 -6.03 40.62 -36.70
CA ILE A 417 -5.17 41.72 -37.17
C ILE A 417 -5.72 42.33 -38.45
N LEU A 418 -6.11 41.50 -39.44
CA LEU A 418 -6.70 41.98 -40.68
C LEU A 418 -8.01 42.73 -40.45
N HIS A 419 -8.86 42.21 -39.57
CA HIS A 419 -10.12 42.84 -39.19
C HIS A 419 -9.88 44.20 -38.53
N ALA A 420 -8.98 44.28 -37.56
CA ALA A 420 -8.68 45.52 -36.85
C ALA A 420 -8.11 46.60 -37.77
N ILE A 421 -7.19 46.24 -38.69
CA ILE A 421 -6.66 47.18 -39.69
C ILE A 421 -7.79 47.67 -40.61
N LEU A 422 -8.59 46.76 -41.14
CA LEU A 422 -9.68 47.10 -42.06
C LEU A 422 -10.71 48.01 -41.38
N GLN A 423 -11.09 47.68 -40.14
CA GLN A 423 -12.03 48.47 -39.36
C GLN A 423 -11.50 49.88 -39.10
N THR A 424 -10.25 50.03 -38.67
CA THR A 424 -9.64 51.37 -38.48
C THR A 424 -9.57 52.18 -39.78
N VAL A 425 -9.26 51.54 -40.92
CA VAL A 425 -9.24 52.25 -42.22
C VAL A 425 -10.64 52.68 -42.65
N LEU A 426 -11.65 51.83 -42.45
CA LEU A 426 -13.03 52.11 -42.82
C LEU A 426 -13.65 53.17 -41.91
N GLU A 427 -13.44 53.11 -40.59
CA GLU A 427 -13.93 54.11 -39.63
C GLU A 427 -13.40 55.51 -39.97
N ASN A 428 -12.11 55.62 -40.33
CA ASN A 428 -11.50 56.89 -40.74
C ASN A 428 -12.07 57.46 -42.04
N LYS A 429 -12.45 56.60 -43.00
CA LYS A 429 -13.06 57.02 -44.27
C LYS A 429 -14.53 57.37 -44.09
N SER A 430 -15.30 56.49 -43.45
CA SER A 430 -16.74 56.64 -43.24
C SER A 430 -17.09 57.71 -42.21
N GLY A 431 -16.28 57.90 -41.17
CA GLY A 431 -16.48 58.98 -40.20
C GLY A 431 -16.44 60.37 -40.84
N LYS A 432 -15.66 60.55 -41.92
CA LYS A 432 -15.66 61.79 -42.71
C LYS A 432 -16.89 61.96 -43.61
N GLN A 433 -17.51 60.86 -44.03
CA GLN A 433 -18.67 60.86 -44.94
C GLN A 433 -20.01 60.87 -44.19
N HIS A 434 -20.07 60.29 -42.99
CA HIS A 434 -21.28 60.06 -42.21
C HIS A 434 -21.11 60.55 -40.76
N PRO A 435 -21.09 61.89 -40.53
CA PRO A 435 -20.84 62.45 -39.20
C PRO A 435 -21.93 62.10 -38.16
N TYR A 436 -23.15 61.78 -38.60
CA TYR A 436 -24.26 61.39 -37.71
C TYR A 436 -24.07 60.03 -37.02
N LEU A 437 -23.07 59.23 -37.41
CA LEU A 437 -22.74 57.95 -36.78
C LEU A 437 -21.78 58.11 -35.58
N PHE A 438 -21.30 59.33 -35.31
CA PHE A 438 -20.41 59.64 -34.17
C PHE A 438 -19.13 58.77 -34.08
N LEU A 439 -18.69 58.19 -35.20
CA LEU A 439 -17.53 57.30 -35.27
C LEU A 439 -16.21 58.01 -34.87
N THR A 440 -16.12 59.31 -35.14
CA THR A 440 -14.98 60.18 -34.77
C THR A 440 -15.06 60.76 -33.36
N GLU A 441 -16.16 60.56 -32.63
CA GLU A 441 -16.34 61.03 -31.25
C GLU A 441 -16.18 59.90 -30.21
N ALA A 442 -16.01 58.66 -30.66
CA ALA A 442 -15.75 57.52 -29.78
C ALA A 442 -14.46 57.73 -28.95
N PRO A 443 -14.41 57.25 -27.69
CA PRO A 443 -13.25 57.41 -26.78
C PRO A 443 -11.94 56.80 -27.31
N THR A 444 -12.01 56.02 -28.38
CA THR A 444 -10.91 55.45 -29.16
C THR A 444 -10.09 56.50 -29.93
N ASN A 445 -10.60 57.72 -30.14
CA ASN A 445 -9.96 58.72 -31.02
C ASN A 445 -8.77 59.49 -30.42
N SER A 446 -8.44 59.31 -29.14
CA SER A 446 -7.26 59.98 -28.55
C SER A 446 -5.94 59.32 -28.94
N ASN A 447 -5.93 58.00 -29.20
CA ASN A 447 -4.74 57.22 -29.55
C ASN A 447 -5.10 56.12 -30.56
N SER A 448 -4.60 56.22 -31.80
CA SER A 448 -4.85 55.23 -32.86
C SER A 448 -4.43 53.80 -32.47
N PHE A 449 -3.39 53.68 -31.63
CA PHE A 449 -2.95 52.40 -31.10
C PHE A 449 -3.95 51.78 -30.11
N VAL A 450 -4.56 52.60 -29.24
CA VAL A 450 -5.58 52.13 -28.27
C VAL A 450 -6.85 51.71 -29.00
N ALA A 451 -7.26 52.48 -30.03
CA ALA A 451 -8.36 52.11 -30.91
C ALA A 451 -8.12 50.75 -31.59
N PHE A 452 -6.91 50.55 -32.13
CA PHE A 452 -6.51 49.28 -32.72
C PHE A 452 -6.61 48.13 -31.71
N LEU A 453 -6.12 48.31 -30.48
CA LEU A 453 -6.19 47.27 -29.45
C LEU A 453 -7.63 46.94 -29.03
N ILE A 454 -8.51 47.94 -28.91
CA ILE A 454 -9.93 47.73 -28.58
C ILE A 454 -10.64 46.97 -29.71
N ASN A 455 -10.44 47.42 -30.96
CA ASN A 455 -11.03 46.76 -32.13
C ASN A 455 -10.47 45.34 -32.32
N ALA A 456 -9.17 45.13 -32.10
CA ALA A 456 -8.54 43.81 -32.15
C ALA A 456 -9.04 42.90 -31.02
N GLY A 457 -9.16 43.41 -29.79
CA GLY A 457 -9.66 42.65 -28.64
C GLY A 457 -11.12 42.22 -28.83
N GLY A 458 -11.98 43.13 -29.30
CA GLY A 458 -13.35 42.81 -29.69
C GLY A 458 -13.39 41.74 -30.79
N ALA A 459 -12.66 41.95 -31.89
CA ALA A 459 -12.60 40.96 -32.98
C ALA A 459 -12.07 39.59 -32.52
N PHE A 460 -11.11 39.56 -31.60
CA PHE A 460 -10.59 38.32 -31.03
C PHE A 460 -11.67 37.54 -30.28
N VAL A 461 -12.43 38.23 -29.42
CA VAL A 461 -13.56 37.62 -28.71
C VAL A 461 -14.63 37.18 -29.69
N LEU A 462 -14.92 37.98 -30.72
CA LEU A 462 -15.92 37.67 -31.73
C LEU A 462 -15.59 36.37 -32.45
N TYR A 463 -14.35 36.20 -32.91
CA TYR A 463 -13.91 35.02 -33.67
C TYR A 463 -13.50 33.84 -32.79
N SER A 464 -13.63 33.96 -31.46
CA SER A 464 -13.21 32.91 -30.53
C SER A 464 -13.95 31.57 -30.73
N TYR A 465 -15.11 31.58 -31.41
CA TYR A 465 -15.88 30.39 -31.79
C TYR A 465 -15.19 29.49 -32.83
N ILE A 466 -14.15 29.98 -33.53
CA ILE A 466 -13.33 29.16 -34.45
C ILE A 466 -12.73 27.97 -33.69
N ILE A 467 -12.39 28.16 -32.41
CA ILE A 467 -11.99 27.07 -31.52
C ILE A 467 -13.25 26.56 -30.82
N PRO A 468 -13.82 25.41 -31.24
CA PRO A 468 -15.10 24.94 -30.72
C PRO A 468 -14.97 24.53 -29.26
N ILE A 469 -15.51 25.36 -28.37
CA ILE A 469 -15.54 25.12 -26.92
C ILE A 469 -16.19 23.77 -26.60
N SER A 470 -17.26 23.44 -27.33
CA SER A 470 -18.00 22.18 -27.20
C SER A 470 -17.15 20.94 -27.42
N LEU A 471 -16.16 20.98 -28.32
CA LEU A 471 -15.28 19.84 -28.58
C LEU A 471 -14.54 19.41 -27.31
N PHE A 472 -14.02 20.36 -26.55
CA PHE A 472 -13.25 20.08 -25.34
C PHE A 472 -14.13 19.59 -24.21
N VAL A 473 -15.27 20.24 -24.00
CA VAL A 473 -16.27 19.79 -23.02
C VAL A 473 -16.72 18.36 -23.35
N SER A 474 -17.04 18.07 -24.61
CA SER A 474 -17.49 16.74 -25.04
C SER A 474 -16.41 15.68 -24.87
N ILE A 475 -15.13 15.98 -25.13
CA ILE A 475 -14.03 15.03 -24.93
C ILE A 475 -13.82 14.73 -23.44
N GLU A 476 -13.85 15.74 -22.58
CA GLU A 476 -13.71 15.50 -21.13
C GLU A 476 -14.89 14.69 -20.59
N LEU A 477 -16.12 15.01 -20.99
CA LEU A 477 -17.30 14.22 -20.61
C LEU A 477 -17.22 12.80 -21.15
N ALA A 478 -16.81 12.61 -22.40
CA ALA A 478 -16.66 11.29 -23.00
C ALA A 478 -15.67 10.42 -22.21
N ARG A 479 -14.55 10.99 -21.74
CA ARG A 479 -13.59 10.26 -20.90
C ARG A 479 -14.18 9.85 -19.55
N ILE A 480 -14.98 10.71 -18.93
CA ILE A 480 -15.66 10.40 -17.67
C ILE A 480 -16.66 9.27 -17.88
N PHE A 481 -17.46 9.32 -18.93
CA PHE A 481 -18.40 8.24 -19.26
C PHE A 481 -17.68 6.94 -19.62
N GLN A 482 -16.59 6.99 -20.39
CA GLN A 482 -15.77 5.83 -20.70
C GLN A 482 -15.18 5.19 -19.43
N MET A 483 -14.68 6.01 -18.50
CA MET A 483 -14.20 5.53 -17.20
C MET A 483 -15.33 4.88 -16.39
N PHE A 484 -16.51 5.48 -16.38
CA PHE A 484 -17.68 4.93 -15.70
C PHE A 484 -18.11 3.59 -16.31
N PHE A 485 -18.15 3.47 -17.64
CA PHE A 485 -18.49 2.20 -18.28
C PHE A 485 -17.43 1.13 -18.02
N LEU A 486 -16.15 1.49 -18.00
CA LEU A 486 -15.06 0.57 -17.71
C LEU A 486 -15.11 0.07 -16.25
N GLU A 487 -15.42 0.94 -15.30
CA GLU A 487 -15.51 0.55 -13.88
C GLU A 487 -16.72 -0.34 -13.57
N ASN A 488 -17.82 -0.18 -14.33
CA ASN A 488 -19.02 -0.99 -14.18
C ASN A 488 -19.06 -2.19 -15.15
N ASP A 489 -17.98 -2.48 -15.86
CA ASP A 489 -17.93 -3.61 -16.78
C ASP A 489 -17.77 -4.93 -16.00
N ILE A 490 -18.86 -5.70 -15.95
CA ILE A 490 -18.94 -6.98 -15.26
C ILE A 490 -17.97 -8.02 -15.87
N PHE A 491 -17.67 -7.91 -17.17
CA PHE A 491 -16.72 -8.83 -17.82
C PHE A 491 -15.27 -8.53 -17.45
N LEU A 492 -14.99 -7.32 -16.92
CA LEU A 492 -13.67 -6.95 -16.41
C LEU A 492 -13.50 -7.26 -14.93
N SER A 493 -14.60 -7.35 -14.16
CA SER A 493 -14.53 -7.84 -12.78
C SER A 493 -14.27 -9.35 -12.81
N GLU A 494 -13.02 -9.74 -12.59
CA GLU A 494 -12.71 -11.10 -12.17
C GLU A 494 -13.50 -11.35 -10.88
N GLY A 495 -14.41 -12.32 -10.92
CA GLY A 495 -15.24 -12.66 -9.78
C GLY A 495 -14.33 -13.05 -8.62
N ASP A 496 -14.24 -12.18 -7.61
CA ASP A 496 -14.06 -12.68 -6.26
C ASP A 496 -15.24 -13.65 -6.07
N GLU A 497 -14.98 -14.96 -6.03
CA GLU A 497 -16.02 -16.01 -5.86
C GLU A 497 -16.99 -15.62 -4.72
N ASP A 498 -16.49 -14.87 -3.72
CA ASP A 498 -17.23 -14.31 -2.58
C ASP A 498 -18.28 -13.22 -2.92
N GLU A 499 -18.09 -12.41 -3.97
CA GLU A 499 -19.09 -11.41 -4.41
C GLU A 499 -20.16 -12.01 -5.31
N GLU A 500 -19.79 -12.97 -6.16
CA GLU A 500 -20.73 -13.72 -7.01
C GLU A 500 -21.65 -14.58 -6.14
N GLN A 501 -21.09 -15.28 -5.13
CA GLN A 501 -21.85 -16.03 -4.13
C GLN A 501 -22.83 -15.15 -3.35
N LYS A 502 -22.43 -13.91 -2.99
CA LYS A 502 -23.32 -12.95 -2.30
C LYS A 502 -24.48 -12.48 -3.16
N LYS A 503 -24.23 -12.19 -4.45
CA LYS A 503 -25.30 -11.80 -5.39
C LYS A 503 -26.27 -12.95 -5.62
N ASP A 504 -25.76 -14.17 -5.74
CA ASP A 504 -26.59 -15.37 -5.87
C ASP A 504 -27.41 -15.66 -4.61
N ASP A 505 -26.84 -15.47 -3.42
CA ASP A 505 -27.55 -15.61 -2.14
C ASP A 505 -28.66 -14.56 -1.99
N GLU A 506 -28.41 -13.30 -2.39
CA GLU A 506 -29.44 -12.25 -2.39
C GLU A 506 -30.57 -12.53 -3.41
N LEU A 507 -30.22 -12.98 -4.62
CA LEU A 507 -31.20 -13.34 -5.64
C LEU A 507 -32.07 -14.53 -5.18
N ASN A 508 -31.45 -15.55 -4.59
CA ASN A 508 -32.15 -16.72 -4.05
C ASN A 508 -33.09 -16.34 -2.88
N LYS A 509 -32.67 -15.41 -2.03
CA LYS A 509 -33.50 -14.88 -0.95
C LYS A 509 -34.73 -14.14 -1.50
N SER A 510 -34.55 -13.28 -2.50
CA SER A 510 -35.64 -12.54 -3.14
C SER A 510 -36.65 -13.47 -3.83
N ASN A 511 -36.16 -14.48 -4.56
CA ASN A 511 -37.02 -15.48 -5.21
C ASN A 511 -37.83 -16.31 -4.20
N LYS A 512 -37.26 -16.61 -3.02
CA LYS A 512 -37.95 -17.32 -1.94
C LYS A 512 -39.06 -16.48 -1.32
N GLU A 513 -38.85 -15.18 -1.16
CA GLU A 513 -39.88 -14.24 -0.69
C GLU A 513 -41.04 -14.11 -1.69
N LEU A 514 -40.72 -14.02 -2.99
CA LEU A 514 -41.71 -14.01 -4.07
C LEU A 514 -42.56 -15.29 -4.11
N LYS A 515 -41.95 -16.46 -3.90
CA LYS A 515 -42.67 -17.74 -3.83
C LYS A 515 -43.63 -17.78 -2.64
N ASN A 516 -43.17 -17.36 -1.45
CA ASN A 516 -44.02 -17.28 -0.26
C ASN A 516 -45.22 -16.33 -0.43
N LEU A 517 -45.05 -15.24 -1.18
CA LEU A 517 -46.13 -14.32 -1.49
C LEU A 517 -47.14 -14.94 -2.47
N LYS A 518 -46.68 -15.66 -3.50
CA LYS A 518 -47.56 -16.41 -4.41
C LYS A 518 -48.38 -17.46 -3.67
N ASP A 519 -47.73 -18.25 -2.82
CA ASP A 519 -48.40 -19.31 -2.05
C ASP A 519 -49.46 -18.74 -1.09
N LYS A 520 -49.20 -17.57 -0.49
CA LYS A 520 -50.20 -16.85 0.32
C LYS A 520 -51.39 -16.33 -0.50
N LEU A 521 -51.14 -15.87 -1.72
CA LEU A 521 -52.16 -15.31 -2.61
C LEU A 521 -53.06 -16.41 -3.19
N GLU A 522 -52.48 -17.58 -3.52
CA GLU A 522 -53.24 -18.78 -3.87
C GLU A 522 -54.03 -19.33 -2.69
N GLY A 523 -53.44 -19.34 -1.48
CA GLY A 523 -54.15 -19.71 -0.25
C GLY A 523 -55.34 -18.78 0.04
N ALA A 524 -55.17 -17.47 -0.15
CA ALA A 524 -56.24 -16.49 0.02
C ALA A 524 -57.37 -16.68 -1.00
N LYS A 525 -57.04 -16.87 -2.29
CA LYS A 525 -58.02 -17.17 -3.35
C LYS A 525 -58.82 -18.44 -3.07
N ASN A 526 -58.15 -19.50 -2.62
CA ASN A 526 -58.84 -20.74 -2.27
C ASN A 526 -59.73 -20.57 -1.03
N SER A 527 -59.36 -19.71 -0.08
CA SER A 527 -60.19 -19.40 1.09
C SER A 527 -61.40 -18.51 0.78
N GLU A 528 -61.32 -17.64 -0.24
CA GLU A 528 -62.47 -16.87 -0.73
C GLU A 528 -63.43 -17.75 -1.54
N LEU A 529 -62.91 -18.63 -2.39
CA LEU A 529 -63.72 -19.60 -3.13
C LEU A 529 -64.49 -20.57 -2.22
N VAL A 530 -63.93 -20.94 -1.06
CA VAL A 530 -64.60 -21.79 -0.06
C VAL A 530 -65.65 -21.01 0.76
N LYS A 531 -65.61 -19.67 0.78
CA LYS A 531 -66.63 -18.83 1.44
C LYS A 531 -67.80 -18.47 0.53
N GLU A 532 -67.63 -18.59 -0.78
CA GLU A 532 -68.70 -18.36 -1.78
C GLU A 532 -69.51 -19.62 -2.13
N GLN A 533 -69.07 -20.80 -1.68
CA GLN A 533 -69.85 -22.05 -1.68
C GLN A 533 -70.54 -22.26 -0.34
#